data_AF-A0A832RMM0-F1
#
_entry.id   AF-A0A832RMM0-F1
#
_cell.length_a   1.000
_cell.length_b   1.000
_cell.length_c   1.000
_cell.angle_alpha   90.00
_cell.angle_beta   90.00
_cell.angle_gamma   90.00
#
_symmetry.space_group_name_H-M   'P 1'
#
loop_
_entity.id
_entity.type
_entity.pdbx_description
1 polymer ?
#
loop_
_entity_poly.entity_id
_entity_poly.type
_entity_poly.pdbx_seq_one_letter_code
_entity_poly.pdbx_strand_id
1 'polypeptide(L)'
;FLESTSLQIYEQMSKIADSAGFILADLKLEFGKLNGQITLGDSIGPDEYRMWPKQTYSVGKIQESYDKQILRDWLTANGYQQKFEDARKLGSEPVAPSIPEEIVSKMSNRYVDSYEIITGLKL
;
A
#
# COMPACT_ATOMS: atom_id res chain seq x y z
N PHE A 1 -6.81 -16.75 17.47
CA PHE A 1 -5.44 -16.21 17.47
C PHE A 1 -5.21 -15.28 16.29
N LEU A 2 -5.23 -15.76 15.04
CA LEU A 2 -4.95 -14.90 13.87
C LEU A 2 -5.85 -13.65 13.84
N GLU A 3 -7.18 -13.81 13.91
CA GLU A 3 -8.12 -12.69 13.95
C GLU A 3 -7.82 -11.68 15.07
N SER A 4 -7.73 -12.16 16.31
CA SER A 4 -7.47 -11.30 17.47
C SER A 4 -6.13 -10.57 17.38
N THR A 5 -5.08 -11.24 16.91
CA THR A 5 -3.74 -10.65 16.75
C THR A 5 -3.72 -9.64 15.61
N SER A 6 -4.38 -9.94 14.48
CA SER A 6 -4.51 -9.00 13.37
C SER A 6 -5.23 -7.72 13.78
N LEU A 7 -6.33 -7.82 14.54
CA LEU A 7 -7.05 -6.65 15.05
C LEU A 7 -6.19 -5.82 16.01
N GLN A 8 -5.44 -6.46 16.92
CA GLN A 8 -4.54 -5.76 17.83
C GLN A 8 -3.42 -5.02 17.09
N ILE A 9 -2.80 -5.65 16.09
CA ILE A 9 -1.77 -5.01 15.24
C ILE A 9 -2.37 -3.82 14.49
N TYR A 10 -3.54 -4.01 13.87
CA TYR A 10 -4.24 -2.94 13.17
C TYR A 10 -4.56 -1.77 14.09
N GLU A 11 -5.08 -2.01 15.29
CA GLU A 11 -5.39 -0.95 16.27
C GLU A 11 -4.14 -0.17 16.70
N GLN A 12 -3.01 -0.86 16.92
CA GLN A 12 -1.75 -0.21 17.26
C GLN A 12 -1.24 0.65 16.11
N MET A 13 -1.20 0.11 14.89
CA MET A 13 -0.77 0.85 13.71
C MET A 13 -1.70 2.01 13.38
N SER A 14 -3.00 1.83 13.54
CA SER A 14 -4.00 2.88 13.32
C SER A 14 -3.77 4.06 14.27
N LYS A 15 -3.46 3.82 15.55
CA LYS A 15 -3.09 4.89 16.50
C LYS A 15 -1.82 5.64 16.11
N ILE A 16 -0.81 4.91 15.62
CA ILE A 16 0.45 5.51 15.15
C ILE A 16 0.17 6.40 13.92
N ALA A 17 -0.53 5.87 12.92
CA ALA A 17 -0.93 6.61 11.73
C ALA A 17 -1.79 7.83 12.07
N ASP A 18 -2.75 7.67 12.99
CA ASP A 18 -3.64 8.72 13.46
C ASP A 18 -2.85 9.89 14.06
N SER A 19 -1.87 9.59 14.91
CA SER A 19 -0.98 10.57 15.53
C SER A 19 -0.10 11.29 14.51
N ALA A 20 0.25 10.60 13.42
CA ALA A 20 1.04 11.12 12.30
C ALA A 20 0.20 11.91 11.26
N GLY A 21 -1.11 12.09 11.49
CA GLY A 21 -1.97 12.84 10.56
C GLY A 21 -2.55 12.01 9.42
N PHE A 22 -2.52 10.68 9.53
CA PHE A 22 -3.05 9.75 8.53
C PHE A 22 -4.24 8.94 9.05
N ILE A 23 -4.95 8.31 8.12
CA ILE A 23 -5.98 7.29 8.36
C ILE A 23 -5.45 5.99 7.75
N LEU A 24 -5.34 4.94 8.56
CA LEU A 24 -5.04 3.59 8.09
C LEU A 24 -6.33 2.91 7.63
N ALA A 25 -6.59 2.93 6.32
CA ALA A 25 -7.84 2.42 5.76
C ALA A 25 -7.93 0.89 5.82
N ASP A 26 -6.83 0.20 5.49
CA ASP A 26 -6.69 -1.25 5.60
C ASP A 26 -5.22 -1.66 5.69
N LEU A 27 -5.01 -2.91 6.09
CA LEU A 27 -3.70 -3.53 6.30
C LEU A 27 -3.77 -5.02 5.97
N LYS A 28 -2.82 -5.51 5.18
CA LYS A 28 -2.58 -6.93 4.91
C LYS A 28 -1.48 -7.44 5.84
N LEU A 29 -1.72 -8.56 6.52
CA LEU A 29 -0.74 -9.26 7.34
C LEU A 29 -0.55 -10.69 6.84
N GLU A 30 0.69 -11.17 6.87
CA GLU A 30 1.00 -12.58 6.63
C GLU A 30 1.57 -13.20 7.89
N PHE A 31 1.17 -14.44 8.17
CA PHE A 31 1.66 -15.17 9.33
C PHE A 31 2.22 -16.51 8.88
N GLY A 32 3.41 -16.82 9.36
CA GLY A 32 4.05 -18.12 9.21
C GLY A 32 4.04 -18.90 10.52
N LYS A 33 4.54 -20.13 10.47
CA LYS A 33 4.80 -20.94 11.66
C LYS A 33 6.29 -21.15 11.82
N LEU A 34 6.87 -20.63 12.90
CA LEU A 34 8.28 -20.79 13.24
C LEU A 34 8.38 -21.49 14.59
N ASN A 35 9.07 -22.63 14.64
CA ASN A 35 9.26 -23.43 15.87
C ASN A 35 7.95 -23.74 16.62
N GLY A 36 6.89 -24.04 15.88
CA GLY A 36 5.58 -24.35 16.48
C GLY A 36 4.70 -23.13 16.77
N GLN A 37 5.24 -21.91 16.71
CA GLN A 37 4.53 -20.67 17.04
C GLN A 37 4.10 -19.91 15.78
N ILE A 38 2.90 -19.34 15.81
CA ILE A 38 2.45 -18.41 14.77
C ILE A 38 3.24 -17.12 14.93
N THR A 39 3.93 -16.72 13.87
CA THR A 39 4.82 -15.55 13.84
C THR A 39 4.42 -14.68 12.65
N LEU A 40 4.45 -13.35 12.83
CA LEU A 40 4.32 -12.43 11.71
C LEU A 40 5.46 -12.71 10.72
N GLY A 41 5.12 -13.07 9.49
CA GLY A 41 6.03 -13.13 8.36
C GLY A 41 5.72 -11.96 7.42
N ASP A 42 6.56 -11.71 6.44
CA ASP A 42 6.42 -10.56 5.52
C ASP A 42 6.69 -9.18 6.17
N SER A 43 6.78 -8.16 5.33
CA SER A 43 6.95 -6.77 5.70
C SER A 43 5.63 -6.07 6.00
N ILE A 44 5.73 -4.91 6.64
CA ILE A 44 4.61 -3.99 6.82
C ILE A 44 5.08 -2.63 6.30
N GLY A 45 4.74 -2.32 5.05
CA GLY A 45 5.09 -1.05 4.41
C GLY A 45 3.96 -0.49 3.56
N PRO A 46 4.23 0.61 2.82
CA PRO A 46 3.28 1.25 1.89
C PRO A 46 2.64 0.31 0.86
N ASP A 47 3.22 -0.87 0.68
CA ASP A 47 2.73 -1.87 -0.25
C ASP A 47 1.64 -2.77 0.35
N GLU A 48 1.62 -2.90 1.68
CA GLU A 48 0.76 -3.79 2.46
C GLU A 48 -0.37 -3.05 3.17
N TYR A 49 -0.36 -1.71 3.19
CA TYR A 49 -1.44 -0.89 3.74
C TYR A 49 -1.96 0.15 2.75
N ARG A 50 -3.16 0.65 3.03
CA ARG A 50 -3.66 1.90 2.44
C ARG A 50 -3.67 3.00 3.47
N MET A 51 -3.03 4.12 3.14
CA MET A 51 -2.87 5.24 4.05
C MET A 51 -3.32 6.54 3.40
N TRP A 52 -4.26 7.21 4.06
CA TRP A 52 -4.89 8.44 3.56
C TRP A 52 -4.56 9.62 4.47
N PRO A 53 -4.10 10.76 3.94
CA PRO A 53 -3.91 11.96 4.74
C PRO A 53 -5.23 12.46 5.31
N LYS A 54 -5.28 12.73 6.62
CA LYS A 54 -6.49 13.27 7.27
C LYS A 54 -6.92 14.61 6.66
N GLN A 55 -5.96 15.42 6.23
CA GLN A 55 -6.22 16.76 5.70
C GLN A 55 -7.05 16.75 4.41
N THR A 56 -6.89 15.73 3.57
CA THR A 56 -7.55 15.63 2.26
C THR A 56 -8.67 14.58 2.24
N TYR A 57 -8.84 13.83 3.33
CA TYR A 57 -9.86 12.79 3.43
C TYR A 57 -11.29 13.35 3.35
N SER A 58 -12.14 12.70 2.54
CA SER A 58 -13.57 13.01 2.44
C SER A 58 -14.37 11.79 2.02
N VAL A 59 -15.39 11.43 2.79
CA VAL A 59 -16.33 10.35 2.43
C VAL A 59 -16.93 10.58 1.04
N GLY A 60 -17.10 9.48 0.28
CA GLY A 60 -17.71 9.51 -1.06
C GLY A 60 -16.79 9.96 -2.19
N LYS A 61 -15.49 10.13 -1.94
CA LYS A 61 -14.48 10.47 -2.95
C LYS A 61 -13.38 9.40 -3.05
N ILE A 62 -12.62 9.45 -4.14
CA ILE A 62 -11.32 8.79 -4.21
C ILE A 62 -10.37 9.57 -3.30
N GLN A 63 -9.66 8.86 -2.42
CA GLN A 63 -8.75 9.46 -1.47
C GLN A 63 -7.36 9.61 -2.07
N GLU A 64 -6.63 10.63 -1.64
CA GLU A 64 -5.19 10.64 -1.85
C GLU A 64 -4.55 9.49 -1.09
N SER A 65 -3.62 8.79 -1.76
CA SER A 65 -3.04 7.56 -1.25
C SER A 65 -1.51 7.62 -1.25
N TYR A 66 -0.91 7.22 -0.14
CA TYR A 66 0.54 7.14 0.04
C TYR A 66 1.04 5.70 -0.17
N ASP A 67 0.43 5.00 -1.13
CA ASP A 67 0.68 3.59 -1.44
C ASP A 67 0.72 3.35 -2.96
N LYS A 68 0.74 2.08 -3.37
CA LYS A 68 0.73 1.61 -4.77
C LYS A 68 -0.42 2.15 -5.64
N GLN A 69 -1.42 2.81 -5.07
CA GLN A 69 -2.59 3.27 -5.81
C GLN A 69 -2.23 4.21 -6.98
N ILE A 70 -1.19 5.06 -6.85
CA ILE A 70 -0.76 5.93 -7.97
C ILE A 70 -0.43 5.10 -9.22
N LEU A 71 0.35 4.02 -9.04
CA LEU A 71 0.76 3.16 -10.15
C LEU A 71 -0.43 2.38 -10.71
N ARG A 72 -1.33 1.90 -9.84
CA ARG A 72 -2.55 1.20 -10.26
C ARG A 72 -3.44 2.10 -11.11
N ASP A 73 -3.69 3.33 -10.65
CA ASP A 73 -4.51 4.30 -11.36
C ASP A 73 -3.89 4.66 -12.72
N TRP A 74 -2.57 4.85 -12.77
CA TRP A 74 -1.87 5.11 -14.03
C TRP A 74 -1.96 3.91 -14.99
N LEU A 75 -1.74 2.68 -14.52
CA LEU A 75 -1.85 1.47 -15.35
C LEU A 75 -3.25 1.32 -15.93
N THR A 76 -4.29 1.52 -15.11
CA THR A 76 -5.68 1.44 -15.55
C THR A 76 -6.02 2.54 -16.55
N ALA A 77 -5.65 3.80 -16.28
CA ALA A 77 -5.90 4.92 -17.18
C ALA A 77 -5.23 4.76 -18.56
N ASN A 78 -4.11 4.04 -18.64
CA ASN A 78 -3.39 3.76 -19.88
C ASN A 78 -3.77 2.41 -20.53
N GLY A 79 -4.83 1.76 -20.04
CA GLY A 79 -5.40 0.54 -20.61
C GLY A 79 -4.54 -0.72 -20.40
N TYR A 80 -3.56 -0.69 -19.48
CA TYR A 80 -2.69 -1.83 -19.24
C TYR A 80 -3.42 -3.00 -18.59
N GLN A 81 -4.47 -2.74 -17.81
CA GLN A 81 -5.30 -3.80 -17.23
C GLN A 81 -5.85 -4.71 -18.34
N GLN A 82 -6.54 -4.14 -19.34
CA GLN A 82 -7.09 -4.91 -20.46
C GLN A 82 -5.99 -5.61 -21.26
N LYS A 83 -4.91 -4.92 -21.58
CA LYS A 83 -3.76 -5.50 -22.32
C LYS A 83 -3.18 -6.72 -21.60
N PHE A 84 -3.06 -6.66 -20.27
CA PHE A 84 -2.52 -7.75 -19.47
C PHE A 84 -3.49 -8.92 -19.37
N GLU A 85 -4.79 -8.64 -19.23
CA GLU A 85 -5.82 -9.68 -19.27
C GLU A 85 -5.86 -10.39 -20.63
N ASP A 86 -5.73 -9.65 -21.74
CA ASP A 86 -5.74 -10.21 -23.09
C ASP A 86 -4.49 -11.07 -23.36
N ALA A 87 -3.31 -10.63 -22.94
CA ALA A 87 -2.09 -11.42 -23.02
C ALA A 87 -2.22 -12.75 -22.25
N ARG A 88 -2.70 -12.70 -21.00
CA ARG A 88 -2.93 -13.90 -20.18
C ARG A 88 -3.93 -14.86 -20.81
N LYS A 89 -5.02 -14.35 -21.40
CA LYS A 89 -6.01 -15.18 -22.14
C LYS A 89 -5.39 -15.89 -23.34
N LEU A 90 -4.41 -15.28 -23.98
CA LEU A 90 -3.64 -15.86 -25.09
C LEU A 90 -2.51 -16.80 -24.61
N GLY A 91 -2.37 -17.02 -23.30
CA GLY A 91 -1.31 -17.85 -22.73
C GLY A 91 0.08 -17.21 -22.77
N SER A 92 0.16 -15.89 -22.96
CA SER A 92 1.42 -15.15 -22.94
C SER A 92 1.56 -14.30 -21.67
N GLU A 93 2.80 -14.10 -21.25
CA GLU A 93 3.09 -13.22 -20.12
C GLU A 93 2.96 -11.76 -20.55
N PRO A 94 2.25 -10.92 -19.77
CA PRO A 94 2.15 -9.50 -20.06
C PRO A 94 3.52 -8.82 -20.04
N VAL A 95 3.79 -7.99 -21.03
CA VAL A 95 5.01 -7.16 -21.05
C VAL A 95 4.78 -5.93 -20.17
N ALA A 96 5.59 -5.78 -19.13
CA ALA A 96 5.56 -4.62 -18.25
C ALA A 96 5.93 -3.34 -19.04
N PRO A 97 5.15 -2.26 -18.92
CA PRO A 97 5.48 -1.01 -19.57
C PRO A 97 6.63 -0.28 -18.88
N SER A 98 7.29 0.60 -19.63
CA SER A 98 8.10 1.64 -19.04
C SER A 98 7.19 2.62 -18.29
N ILE A 99 7.46 2.80 -17.00
CA ILE A 99 6.72 3.73 -16.14
C ILE A 99 7.36 5.12 -16.31
N PRO A 100 6.57 6.18 -16.57
CA PRO A 100 7.09 7.54 -16.67
C PRO A 100 7.84 7.96 -15.40
N GLU A 101 8.95 8.69 -15.56
CA GLU A 101 9.77 9.17 -14.45
C GLU A 101 8.95 9.97 -13.42
N GLU A 102 7.99 10.78 -13.86
CA GLU A 102 7.11 11.54 -12.98
C GLU A 102 6.34 10.62 -12.00
N ILE A 103 5.82 9.49 -12.49
CA ILE A 103 5.09 8.52 -11.66
C ILE A 103 6.04 7.85 -10.67
N VAL A 104 7.24 7.47 -11.13
CA VAL A 104 8.29 6.89 -10.29
C VAL A 104 8.67 7.86 -9.17
N SER A 105 9.05 9.10 -9.51
CA SER A 105 9.43 10.13 -8.54
C SER A 105 8.31 10.44 -7.57
N LYS A 106 7.07 10.56 -8.05
CA LYS A 106 5.91 10.84 -7.20
C LYS A 106 5.65 9.72 -6.20
N MET A 107 5.73 8.46 -6.63
CA MET A 107 5.54 7.30 -5.75
C MET A 107 6.66 7.20 -4.72
N SER A 108 7.93 7.34 -5.15
CA SER A 108 9.09 7.34 -4.25
C SER A 108 8.99 8.43 -3.20
N ASN A 109 8.62 9.66 -3.59
CA ASN A 109 8.46 10.76 -2.65
C ASN A 109 7.35 10.48 -1.62
N ARG A 110 6.22 9.89 -2.01
CA ARG A 110 5.17 9.51 -1.04
C ARG A 110 5.65 8.45 -0.05
N TYR A 111 6.53 7.55 -0.45
CA TYR A 111 7.09 6.53 0.45
C TYR A 111 8.07 7.16 1.44
N VAL A 112 8.90 8.09 0.98
CA VAL A 112 9.78 8.90 1.84
C VAL A 112 8.94 9.73 2.81
N ASP A 113 8.00 10.53 2.30
CA ASP A 113 7.16 11.41 3.12
C ASP A 113 6.40 10.64 4.20
N SER A 114 5.80 9.50 3.85
CA SER A 114 5.09 8.69 4.85
C SER A 114 6.04 8.14 5.91
N TYR A 115 7.20 7.62 5.53
CA TYR A 115 8.22 7.18 6.48
C TYR A 115 8.66 8.32 7.41
N GLU A 116 9.00 9.48 6.86
CA GLU A 116 9.49 10.61 7.64
C GLU A 116 8.43 11.17 8.59
N ILE A 117 7.18 11.28 8.14
CA ILE A 117 6.08 11.78 8.97
C ILE A 117 5.74 10.79 10.10
N ILE A 118 5.71 9.49 9.82
CA ILE A 118 5.35 8.47 10.82
C ILE A 118 6.46 8.28 11.85
N THR A 119 7.72 8.25 11.39
CA THR A 119 8.86 7.92 12.25
C THR A 119 9.52 9.14 12.89
N GLY A 120 9.36 10.33 12.28
CA GLY A 120 10.12 11.53 12.63
C GLY A 120 11.59 11.49 12.21
N LEU A 121 12.02 10.47 11.45
CA LEU A 121 13.38 10.32 10.94
C LEU A 121 13.49 10.87 9.51
N LYS A 122 14.73 11.05 9.02
CA LYS A 122 15.04 11.45 7.64
C LYS A 122 15.61 10.28 6.87
N LEU A 123 15.18 10.10 5.62
CA LEU A 123 15.67 9.06 4.72
C LEU A 123 16.78 9.57 3.79
#